data_AF-A0A838W2Y6-F1
#
_entry.id   AF-A0A838W2Y6-F1
#
_cell.length_a   1.000
_cell.length_b   1.000
_cell.length_c   1.000
_cell.angle_alpha   90.00
_cell.angle_beta   90.00
_cell.angle_gamma   90.00
#
_symmetry.space_group_name_H-M   'P 1'
#
loop_
_entity.id
_entity.type
_entity.pdbx_description
1 polymer ?
#
loop_
_entity_poly.entity_id
_entity_poly.type
_entity_poly.pdbx_seq_one_letter_code
_entity_poly.pdbx_strand_id
1 'polypeptide(L)' 'MLPIAPDKISHQIIGASIEVHRTLGGPGLLESIYEAALCHELILRGLSVHRQRPVQVVYK' A
#
# COMPACT_ATOMS: atom_id res chain seq x y z
N MET A 1 -9.71 9.55 25.11
CA MET A 1 -9.88 9.59 23.64
C MET A 1 -8.67 10.33 23.08
N LEU A 2 -7.63 9.61 22.64
CA LEU A 2 -6.41 10.25 22.15
C LEU A 2 -6.66 10.83 20.74
N PRO A 3 -6.18 12.05 20.45
CA PRO A 3 -6.31 12.65 19.13
C PRO A 3 -5.42 11.88 18.17
N ILE A 4 -6.02 11.29 17.13
CA ILE A 4 -5.31 10.63 16.03
C ILE A 4 -4.63 11.69 15.17
N ALA A 5 -3.44 12.13 15.59
CA ALA A 5 -2.46 12.62 14.64
C ALA A 5 -2.25 11.52 13.58
N PRO A 6 -2.15 11.84 12.28
CA PRO A 6 -1.90 10.82 11.27
C PRO A 6 -0.61 10.10 11.65
N ASP A 7 -0.74 8.81 11.96
CA ASP A 7 0.37 7.96 12.34
C ASP A 7 1.45 8.03 11.24
N LYS A 8 2.72 8.15 11.64
CA LYS A 8 3.86 8.37 10.72
C LYS A 8 3.89 7.32 9.60
N ILE A 9 3.48 6.10 9.92
CA ILE A 9 3.38 4.99 8.99
C ILE A 9 2.30 5.26 7.93
N SER A 10 1.11 5.71 8.34
CA SER A 10 0.02 6.09 7.42
C SER A 10 0.46 7.15 6.41
N HIS A 11 1.23 8.15 6.86
CA HIS A 11 1.75 9.18 5.95
C HIS A 11 2.70 8.59 4.90
N GLN A 12 3.57 7.66 5.29
CA GLN A 12 4.46 6.95 4.35
C GLN A 12 3.69 6.09 3.35
N ILE A 13 2.67 5.37 3.81
CA ILE A 13 1.82 4.52 2.96
C ILE A 13 1.07 5.35 1.93
N ILE A 14 0.43 6.46 2.35
CA ILE A 14 -0.29 7.35 1.44
C ILE A 14 0.66 7.94 0.40
N GLY A 15 1.84 8.41 0.83
CA GLY A 15 2.86 8.91 -0.08
C GLY A 15 3.34 7.87 -1.09
N ALA A 16 3.52 6.61 -0.67
CA ALA A 16 3.90 5.51 -1.55
C ALA A 16 2.81 5.22 -2.59
N SER A 17 1.54 5.18 -2.17
CA SER A 17 0.41 4.96 -3.08
C SER A 17 0.27 6.06 -4.12
N ILE A 18 0.49 7.33 -3.75
CA ILE A 18 0.48 8.46 -4.67
C ILE A 18 1.64 8.35 -5.68
N GLU A 19 2.84 8.01 -5.21
CA GLU A 19 4.02 7.82 -6.06
C GLU A 19 3.77 6.73 -7.11
N VAL A 20 3.27 5.57 -6.68
CA VAL A 20 2.94 4.46 -7.58
C VAL A 20 1.87 4.87 -8.60
N HIS A 21 0.79 5.52 -8.17
CA HIS A 21 -0.28 5.94 -9.08
C HIS A 21 0.22 6.91 -10.15
N ARG A 22 1.07 7.88 -9.77
CA ARG A 22 1.65 8.86 -10.70
C ARG A 22 2.65 8.20 -11.65
N THR A 23 3.52 7.34 -11.13
CA THR A 23 4.56 6.68 -11.92
C THR A 23 4.01 5.66 -12.91
N LEU A 24 2.93 4.95 -12.56
CA LEU A 24 2.27 3.99 -13.45
C LEU A 24 1.30 4.63 -14.47
N GLY A 25 1.13 5.95 -14.45
CA GLY A 25 0.29 6.66 -15.41
C GLY A 25 -1.21 6.71 -15.09
N GLY A 26 -1.59 6.50 -13.83
CA GLY A 26 -2.98 6.53 -13.39
C GLY A 26 -3.74 5.23 -13.65
N PRO A 27 -5.08 5.22 -13.51
CA PRO A 27 -5.90 4.00 -13.50
C PRO A 27 -5.85 3.23 -14.83
N GLY A 28 -6.08 1.91 -14.80
CA GLY A 28 -6.20 1.08 -16.01
C GLY A 28 -5.36 -0.20 -16.02
N LEU A 29 -4.49 -0.37 -15.02
CA LEU A 29 -3.70 -1.59 -14.83
C LEU A 29 -4.40 -2.57 -13.88
N LEU A 30 -3.96 -3.83 -13.92
CA LEU A 30 -4.44 -4.87 -13.01
C LEU A 30 -4.03 -4.57 -11.57
N GLU A 31 -4.86 -5.00 -10.63
CA GLU A 31 -4.58 -4.88 -9.19
C GLU A 31 -3.21 -5.48 -8.82
N SER A 32 -2.86 -6.64 -9.38
CA SER A 32 -1.58 -7.31 -9.13
C SER A 32 -0.35 -6.46 -9.51
N ILE A 33 -0.48 -5.56 -10.49
CA ILE A 33 0.58 -4.65 -10.89
C ILE A 33 0.73 -3.53 -9.85
N TYR A 34 -0.39 -2.94 -9.43
CA TYR A 34 -0.40 -1.93 -8.37
C TYR A 34 0.12 -2.48 -7.04
N GLU A 35 -0.31 -3.68 -6.67
CA GLU A 35 0.10 -4.39 -5.46
C GLU A 35 1.60 -4.65 -5.45
N ALA A 36 2.16 -5.13 -6.56
CA ALA A 36 3.61 -5.35 -6.70
C ALA A 36 4.40 -4.04 -6.60
N ALA A 37 3.96 -2.98 -7.28
CA ALA A 37 4.62 -1.68 -7.28
C ALA A 37 4.57 -1.01 -5.89
N LEU A 38 3.41 -1.06 -5.22
CA LEU A 38 3.26 -0.54 -3.87
C LEU A 38 4.11 -1.30 -2.86
N CYS A 39 4.17 -2.63 -2.94
CA CYS A 39 5.06 -3.40 -2.09
C CYS A 39 6.52 -2.99 -2.28
N HIS A 40 6.97 -2.80 -3.53
CA HIS A 40 8.32 -2.35 -3.82
C HIS A 40 8.61 -0.95 -3.23
N GLU A 41 7.71 0.01 -3.44
CA GLU A 41 7.85 1.38 -2.92
C GLU A 41 7.88 1.43 -1.38
N LEU A 42 7.05 0.63 -0.71
CA LEU A 42 7.04 0.54 0.75
C LEU A 42 8.35 -0.07 1.30
N ILE A 43 8.90 -1.08 0.62
CA ILE A 43 10.20 -1.68 0.98
C ILE A 43 11.32 -0.66 0.81
N LEU A 44 11.33 0.13 -0.28
CA LEU A 44 12.30 1.22 -0.48
C LEU A 44 12.26 2.27 0.64
N ARG A 45 11.08 2.50 1.22
CA ARG A 45 10.87 3.40 2.37
C ARG A 45 11.23 2.76 3.72
N GLY A 46 11.76 1.54 3.72
CA GLY A 46 12.21 0.83 4.91
C GLY A 46 11.10 0.10 5.68
N LEU A 47 9.92 -0.07 5.09
CA LEU A 47 8.82 -0.79 5.73
C LEU A 47 8.92 -2.29 5.45
N SER A 48 8.60 -3.09 6.47
CA SER A 48 8.43 -4.54 6.31
C SER A 48 7.04 -4.84 5.76
N VAL A 49 6.97 -5.52 4.61
CA VAL A 49 5.72 -5.80 3.92
C VAL A 49 5.56 -7.29 3.67
N HIS A 50 4.36 -7.80 3.91
CA HIS A 50 3.96 -9.14 3.49
C HIS A 50 2.83 -9.03 2.49
N ARG A 51 3.04 -9.60 1.30
CA ARG A 51 2.06 -9.62 0.21
C ARG A 51 1.11 -10.78 0.37
N GLN A 52 -0.16 -10.56 0.00
CA GLN A 52 -1.19 -11.60 -0.11
C GLN A 52 -1.21 -12.60 1.05
N ARG A 53 -1.07 -12.10 2.29
CA ARG A 53 -1.16 -12.95 3.49
C ARG A 53 -2.50 -13.70 3.45
N PRO A 54 -2.49 -15.04 3.56
CA PRO A 54 -3.73 -15.81 3.63
C PRO A 54 -4.58 -15.30 4.79
N VAL A 55 -5.81 -14.90 4.49
CA VAL A 55 -6.80 -14.50 5.48
C VAL A 55 -7.97 -15.46 5.39
N GLN A 56 -8.51 -15.86 6.54
CA GLN A 56 -9.69 -16.69 6.58
C GLN A 56 -10.88 -15.85 6.11
N VAL A 57 -11.49 -16.25 5.00
CA VAL A 57 -12.73 -15.65 4.50
C VAL A 57 -13.84 -16.65 4.74
N VAL A 58 -14.79 -16.29 5.60
CA VAL A 58 -16.07 -17.00 5.68
C VAL A 58 -16.97 -16.35 4.64
N TYR A 59 -17.19 -17.06 3.54
CA TYR A 59 -18.19 -16.73 2.54
C TYR A 59 -19.38 -17.65 2.78
N LYS A 60 -20.60 -17.10 2.81
CA LYS A 60 -21.90 -17.78 3.04
C LYS A 60 -21.82 -19.24 3.44
#